data_AF-A0A7V7EC93-F1
#
_entry.id   AF-A0A7V7EC93-F1
#
_cell.length_a   1.000
_cell.length_b   1.000
_cell.length_c   1.000
_cell.angle_alpha   90.00
_cell.angle_beta   90.00
_cell.angle_gamma   90.00
#
_symmetry.space_group_name_H-M   'P 1'
#
loop_
_entity.id
_entity.type
_entity.pdbx_description
1 polymer ?
#
loop_
_entity_poly.entity_id
_entity_poly.type
_entity_poly.pdbx_seq_one_letter_code
_entity_poly.pdbx_strand_id
1 'polypeptide(L)'
;MATLQVKGMDDDLYRALAARAAQDNRSISQEVITLVQDFLARPGRSARNATEEFLSLAGSWGDDRSAKEIARDIRARRRSGRRFGDADVFD
;
A
#
# COMPACT_ATOMS: atom_id res chain seq x y z
N MET A 1 16.36 19.87 2.57
CA MET A 1 15.94 18.58 1.98
C MET A 1 17.20 17.77 1.74
N ALA A 2 17.32 16.59 2.33
CA ALA A 2 18.50 15.75 2.14
C ALA A 2 18.40 15.05 0.77
N THR A 3 19.48 15.11 -0.02
CA THR A 3 19.57 14.41 -1.30
C THR A 3 20.42 13.16 -1.10
N LEU A 4 19.87 11.98 -1.40
CA LEU A 4 20.60 10.72 -1.40
C LEU A 4 20.99 10.37 -2.84
N GLN A 5 22.28 10.24 -3.11
CA GLN A 5 22.79 9.76 -4.38
C GLN A 5 23.33 8.34 -4.22
N VAL A 6 22.79 7.40 -5.00
CA VAL A 6 23.29 6.03 -5.07
C VAL A 6 24.28 5.94 -6.23
N LYS A 7 25.50 5.47 -5.95
CA LYS A 7 26.55 5.28 -6.97
C LYS A 7 26.73 3.79 -7.27
N GLY A 8 27.06 3.47 -8.53
CA GLY A 8 27.32 2.10 -8.96
C GLY A 8 26.07 1.22 -8.98
N MET A 9 24.90 1.81 -9.25
CA MET A 9 23.69 1.03 -9.48
C MET A 9 23.84 0.25 -10.78
N ASP A 10 23.63 -1.06 -10.70
CA ASP A 10 23.59 -1.93 -11.86
C ASP A 10 22.43 -1.54 -12.79
N ASP A 11 22.67 -1.56 -14.11
CA ASP A 11 21.69 -1.12 -15.10
C ASP A 11 20.44 -2.02 -15.12
N ASP A 12 20.60 -3.33 -14.88
CA ASP A 12 19.46 -4.24 -14.81
C ASP A 12 18.63 -3.99 -13.55
N LEU A 13 19.28 -3.67 -12.43
CA LEU A 13 18.60 -3.23 -11.22
C LEU A 13 17.82 -1.94 -11.45
N TYR A 14 18.42 -0.95 -12.12
CA TYR A 14 17.72 0.30 -12.45
C TYR A 14 16.51 0.05 -13.35
N ARG A 15 16.62 -0.83 -14.34
CA ARG A 15 15.51 -1.22 -15.22
C ARG A 15 14.40 -1.93 -14.47
N ALA A 16 14.74 -2.86 -13.58
CA ALA A 16 13.76 -3.56 -12.75
C ALA A 16 13.01 -2.59 -11.82
N LEU A 17 13.74 -1.64 -11.23
CA LEU A 17 13.15 -0.58 -10.41
C LEU A 17 12.21 0.33 -11.22
N ALA A 18 12.61 0.72 -12.43
CA ALA A 18 11.78 1.52 -13.33
C ALA A 18 10.51 0.78 -13.76
N ALA A 19 10.61 -0.51 -14.08
CA ALA A 19 9.46 -1.34 -14.43
C ALA A 19 8.45 -1.43 -13.28
N ARG A 20 8.95 -1.62 -12.04
CA ARG A 20 8.10 -1.67 -10.85
C ARG A 20 7.45 -0.32 -10.55
N ALA A 21 8.21 0.78 -10.66
CA ALA A 21 7.66 2.12 -10.50
C ALA A 21 6.54 2.42 -11.50
N ALA A 22 6.66 1.95 -12.75
CA ALA A 22 5.62 2.07 -13.76
C ALA A 22 4.36 1.26 -13.40
N GLN A 23 4.51 0.05 -12.86
CA GLN A 23 3.37 -0.77 -12.38
C GLN A 23 2.60 -0.07 -11.26
N ASP A 24 3.33 0.57 -10.35
CA ASP A 24 2.75 1.28 -9.20
C ASP A 24 2.31 2.72 -9.53
N ASN A 25 2.42 3.15 -10.81
CA ASN A 25 2.12 4.51 -11.30
C ASN A 25 2.85 5.61 -10.51
N ARG A 26 4.14 5.39 -10.21
CA ARG A 26 4.99 6.29 -9.43
C ARG A 26 6.26 6.66 -10.18
N SER A 27 6.88 7.76 -9.75
CA SER A 27 8.25 8.07 -10.19
C SER A 27 9.25 7.13 -9.52
N ILE A 28 10.39 6.91 -10.17
CA ILE A 28 11.47 6.06 -9.63
C ILE A 28 11.90 6.55 -8.24
N SER A 29 12.06 7.86 -8.06
CA SER A 29 12.44 8.44 -6.77
C SER A 29 11.41 8.16 -5.68
N GLN A 30 10.12 8.27 -5.98
CA GLN A 30 9.08 7.91 -5.01
C GLN A 30 9.06 6.41 -4.72
N GLU A 31 9.33 5.57 -5.71
CA GLU A 31 9.36 4.13 -5.54
C GLU A 31 10.52 3.69 -4.63
N VAL A 32 11.70 4.30 -4.79
CA VAL A 32 12.83 4.09 -3.88
C VAL A 32 12.48 4.50 -2.45
N ILE A 33 11.85 5.66 -2.27
CA ILE A 33 11.44 6.13 -0.94
C ILE A 33 10.44 5.16 -0.32
N THR A 34 9.45 4.72 -1.09
CA THR A 34 8.42 3.79 -0.63
C THR A 34 9.03 2.46 -0.22
N LEU A 35 9.94 1.91 -1.04
CA LEU A 35 10.68 0.70 -0.72
C LEU A 35 11.45 0.80 0.60
N VAL A 36 12.12 1.92 0.84
CA VAL A 36 12.87 2.16 2.09
C VAL A 36 11.90 2.28 3.27
N GLN A 37 10.80 3.02 3.12
CA GLN A 37 9.77 3.14 4.15
C GLN A 37 9.16 1.77 4.50
N ASP A 38 8.76 1.01 3.49
CA ASP A 38 8.19 -0.33 3.65
C ASP A 38 9.17 -1.28 4.30
N PHE A 39 10.46 -1.18 3.95
CA PHE A 39 11.50 -2.00 4.57
C PHE A 39 11.67 -1.68 6.06
N LEU A 40 11.69 -0.40 6.42
CA LEU A 40 11.85 0.05 7.81
C LEU A 40 10.58 -0.15 8.66
N ALA A 41 9.41 -0.11 8.04
CA ALA A 41 8.13 -0.31 8.70
C ALA A 41 7.84 -1.79 9.02
N ARG A 42 8.59 -2.73 8.45
CA ARG A 42 8.41 -4.17 8.72
C ARG A 42 8.77 -4.47 10.19
N PRO A 43 7.82 -4.97 11.01
CA PRO A 43 8.15 -5.49 12.32
C PRO A 43 9.21 -6.60 12.17
N GLY A 44 10.20 -6.60 13.07
CA GLY A 44 11.43 -7.37 12.93
C GLY A 44 11.21 -8.78 12.38
N ARG A 45 12.01 -9.15 11.36
CA ARG A 45 11.94 -10.42 10.62
C ARG A 45 12.17 -11.61 11.54
N SER A 46 11.12 -12.05 12.23
CA SER A 46 10.97 -13.43 12.62
C SER A 46 10.04 -14.05 11.59
N ALA A 47 10.56 -14.88 10.69
CA ALA A 47 9.75 -15.66 9.75
C ALA A 47 8.69 -16.50 10.48
N ARG A 48 8.94 -16.81 11.76
CA ARG A 48 8.00 -17.42 12.69
C ARG A 48 6.73 -16.59 12.85
N ASN A 49 6.82 -15.27 12.94
CA ASN A 49 5.68 -14.40 13.15
C ASN A 49 4.79 -14.29 11.91
N ALA A 50 5.37 -14.24 10.69
CA ALA A 50 4.57 -14.11 9.48
C ALA A 50 3.67 -15.34 9.23
N THR A 51 4.21 -16.56 9.38
CA THR A 51 3.42 -17.79 9.22
C THR A 51 2.39 -17.96 10.34
N GLU A 52 2.75 -17.66 11.60
CA GLU A 52 1.82 -17.68 12.73
C GLU A 52 0.70 -16.63 12.56
N GLU A 53 1.00 -15.43 12.06
CA GLU A 53 -0.01 -14.41 11.72
C GLU A 53 -0.91 -14.84 10.54
N PHE A 54 -0.36 -15.45 9.49
CA PHE A 54 -1.20 -15.97 8.40
C PHE A 54 -2.13 -17.09 8.86
N LEU A 55 -1.65 -17.96 9.76
CA LEU A 55 -2.48 -18.99 10.36
C LEU A 55 -3.53 -18.40 11.31
N SER A 56 -3.25 -17.32 12.02
CA SER A 56 -4.24 -16.66 12.89
C SER A 56 -5.34 -15.95 12.10
N LEU A 57 -5.04 -15.49 10.88
CA LEU A 57 -6.04 -14.97 9.94
C LEU A 57 -6.90 -16.07 9.31
N ALA A 58 -6.41 -17.32 9.27
CA ALA A 58 -7.19 -18.44 8.75
C ALA A 58 -8.37 -18.74 9.68
N GLY A 59 -9.59 -18.48 9.21
CA GLY A 59 -10.82 -18.63 10.00
C GLY A 59 -11.28 -17.37 10.71
N SER A 60 -10.47 -16.30 10.77
CA SER A 60 -10.89 -14.99 11.33
C SER A 60 -11.87 -14.24 10.42
N TRP A 61 -12.09 -14.73 9.20
CA TRP A 61 -13.07 -14.21 8.24
C TRP A 61 -14.50 -14.71 8.51
N GLY A 62 -14.69 -15.61 9.49
CA GLY A 62 -16.02 -16.00 9.93
C GLY A 62 -16.77 -14.80 10.47
N ASP A 63 -17.80 -14.36 9.74
CA ASP A 63 -18.70 -13.29 10.15
C ASP A 63 -20.09 -13.91 10.38
N ASP A 64 -20.59 -13.78 11.61
CA ASP A 64 -21.93 -14.26 11.96
C ASP A 64 -23.03 -13.45 11.28
N ARG A 65 -22.69 -12.27 10.74
CA ARG A 65 -23.63 -11.43 9.98
C ARG A 65 -23.89 -12.04 8.62
N SER A 66 -25.16 -12.01 8.21
CA SER A 66 -25.54 -12.42 6.87
C SER A 66 -24.98 -11.46 5.81
N ALA A 67 -24.82 -11.94 4.58
CA ALA A 67 -24.36 -11.13 3.45
C ALA A 67 -25.20 -9.85 3.26
N LYS A 68 -26.51 -9.90 3.55
CA LYS A 68 -27.40 -8.74 3.47
C LYS A 68 -27.06 -7.69 4.52
N GLU A 69 -26.71 -8.10 5.74
CA GLU A 69 -26.38 -7.21 6.84
C GLU A 69 -25.04 -6.53 6.64
N ILE A 70 -24.04 -7.29 6.18
CA ILE A 70 -22.72 -6.75 5.78
C ILE A 70 -22.90 -5.72 4.68
N ALA A 71 -23.66 -6.05 3.63
CA ALA A 71 -23.87 -5.14 2.50
C ALA A 71 -24.68 -3.89 2.90
N ARG A 72 -25.59 -3.99 3.87
CA ARG A 72 -26.32 -2.83 4.42
C ARG A 72 -25.40 -1.93 5.23
N ASP A 73 -24.58 -2.50 6.12
CA ASP A 73 -23.61 -1.77 6.94
C ASP A 73 -22.58 -1.02 6.08
N ILE A 74 -22.02 -1.68 5.06
CA ILE A 74 -21.11 -1.05 4.09
C ILE A 74 -21.78 0.16 3.42
N ARG A 75 -23.04 0.01 2.96
CA ARG A 75 -23.78 1.11 2.32
C ARG A 75 -24.06 2.26 3.30
N ALA A 76 -24.43 1.96 4.53
CA ALA A 76 -24.70 2.96 5.57
C ALA A 76 -23.44 3.76 5.96
N ARG A 77 -22.27 3.13 5.93
CA ARG A 77 -20.98 3.77 6.23
C ARG A 77 -20.41 4.56 5.05
N ARG A 78 -21.01 4.50 3.86
CA ARG A 78 -20.58 5.34 2.73
C ARG A 78 -20.84 6.79 3.08
N ARG A 79 -19.78 7.56 3.24
CA ARG A 79 -19.87 9.02 3.29
C ARG A 79 -19.85 9.54 1.85
N SER A 80 -20.95 10.08 1.36
CA SER A 80 -20.96 10.93 0.17
C SER A 80 -20.43 12.32 0.53
N GLY A 81 -19.18 12.40 0.95
CA GLY A 81 -18.49 13.68 0.99
C GLY A 81 -18.08 14.03 -0.44
N ARG A 82 -18.41 15.24 -0.89
CA ARG A 82 -17.75 15.86 -2.05
C ARG A 82 -16.25 15.90 -1.74
N ARG A 83 -15.52 14.86 -2.15
CA ARG A 83 -14.07 14.73 -1.92
C ARG A 83 -13.29 15.85 -2.64
N PHE A 84 -13.94 16.46 -3.62
CA PHE A 84 -13.57 17.73 -4.23
C PHE A 84 -14.69 18.72 -3.86
N GLY A 85 -14.39 19.71 -3.02
CA GLY A 85 -15.30 20.84 -2.80
C GLY A 85 -15.54 21.58 -4.12
N ASP A 86 -16.52 22.49 -4.14
CA ASP A 86 -16.90 23.38 -5.26
C ASP A 86 -15.80 24.41 -5.63
N ALA A 87 -14.53 24.02 -5.55
CA ALA A 87 -13.44 24.77 -6.14
C ALA A 87 -13.14 24.11 -7.48
N ASP A 88 -13.40 24.82 -8.57
CA ASP A 88 -12.86 24.49 -9.88
C ASP A 88 -11.34 24.37 -9.75
N VAL A 89 -10.83 23.14 -9.74
CA VAL A 89 -9.37 22.84 -9.68
C VAL A 89 -8.72 23.04 -11.06
N PHE A 90 -9.40 23.71 -11.98
CA PHE A 90 -8.98 23.91 -13.36
C PHE A 90 -9.25 25.34 -13.86
N ASP A 91 -9.04 26.35 -13.02
CA ASP A 91 -8.86 27.75 -13.45
C ASP A 91 -7.46 28.24 -13.04
#